data_AF-A0A2W4QG32-F1
#
_entry.id   AF-A0A2W4QG32-F1
#
_cell.length_a   1.000
_cell.length_b   1.000
_cell.length_c   1.000
_cell.angle_alpha   90.00
_cell.angle_beta   90.00
_cell.angle_gamma   90.00
#
_symmetry.space_group_name_H-M   'P 1'
#
loop_
_entity.id
_entity.type
_entity.pdbx_description
1 polymer ?
#
loop_
_entity_poly.entity_id
_entity_poly.type
_entity_poly.pdbx_seq_one_letter_code
_entity_poly.pdbx_strand_id
1 'polypeptide(L)'
;MGFWLRMVRDLNFPLEIVVCPTTREADGLAMSSRNRYLSPEERQHAASIYQALQAAAALYEDGERDADALRGQVADLLSHVPGGELEYVSLADPGTLVECAGPVSGPALLSLVLRLGETRLLDNLLLPVCLNTREGLTATLGA
;
A
#
# COMPACT_ATOMS: atom_id res chain seq x y z
N MET A 1 -8.73 11.26 -2.22
CA MET A 1 -8.70 11.69 -3.61
C MET A 1 -7.25 11.84 -4.03
N GLY A 2 -6.78 10.84 -4.77
CA GLY A 2 -5.43 10.85 -5.34
C GLY A 2 -5.22 12.03 -6.30
N PHE A 3 -3.96 12.36 -6.56
CA PHE A 3 -3.54 13.51 -7.36
C PHE A 3 -4.32 13.65 -8.68
N TRP A 4 -4.45 12.56 -9.44
CA TRP A 4 -5.09 12.56 -10.77
C TRP A 4 -6.57 12.91 -10.74
N LEU A 5 -7.32 12.39 -9.77
CA LEU A 5 -8.75 12.69 -9.61
C LEU A 5 -8.97 14.15 -9.25
N ARG A 6 -8.14 14.66 -8.33
CA ARG A 6 -8.15 16.08 -7.99
C ARG A 6 -7.83 16.94 -9.20
N MET A 7 -6.82 16.57 -9.97
CA MET A 7 -6.43 17.27 -11.19
C MET A 7 -7.54 17.27 -12.24
N VAL A 8 -8.16 16.11 -12.52
CA VAL A 8 -9.26 15.99 -13.49
C VAL A 8 -10.45 16.86 -13.11
N ARG A 9 -10.83 16.82 -11.83
CA ARG A 9 -11.93 17.62 -11.30
C ARG A 9 -11.61 19.11 -11.30
N ASP A 10 -10.47 19.50 -10.72
CA ASP A 10 -10.11 20.91 -10.52
C ASP A 10 -9.81 21.62 -11.86
N LEU A 11 -9.37 20.88 -12.90
CA LEU A 11 -9.13 21.39 -14.25
C LEU A 11 -10.27 21.13 -15.25
N ASN A 12 -11.39 20.56 -14.79
CA ASN A 12 -12.58 20.27 -15.59
C ASN A 12 -12.31 19.48 -16.88
N PHE A 13 -11.45 18.46 -16.79
CA PHE A 13 -11.21 17.57 -17.92
C PHE A 13 -12.43 16.66 -18.14
N PRO A 14 -12.92 16.50 -19.39
CA PRO A 14 -14.06 15.64 -19.70
C PRO A 14 -13.64 14.16 -19.79
N LEU A 15 -13.10 13.63 -18.69
CA LEU A 15 -12.51 12.29 -18.59
C LEU A 15 -13.06 11.59 -17.35
N GLU A 16 -13.22 10.28 -17.43
CA GLU A 16 -13.51 9.42 -16.27
C GLU A 16 -12.23 8.69 -15.83
N ILE A 17 -11.92 8.75 -14.54
CA ILE A 17 -10.81 7.97 -13.96
C ILE A 17 -11.39 6.70 -13.34
N VAL A 18 -11.01 5.55 -13.91
CA VAL A 18 -11.41 4.24 -13.40
C VAL A 18 -10.29 3.68 -12.53
N VAL A 19 -10.57 3.52 -11.23
CA VAL A 19 -9.61 2.89 -10.29
C VAL A 19 -9.68 1.37 -10.44
N CYS A 20 -8.52 0.72 -10.50
CA CYS A 20 -8.40 -0.72 -10.64
C CYS A 20 -7.59 -1.32 -9.48
N PRO A 21 -7.92 -2.53 -8.99
CA PRO A 21 -7.10 -3.24 -8.02
C PRO A 21 -5.68 -3.49 -8.51
N THR A 22 -4.73 -3.52 -7.59
CA THR A 22 -3.34 -3.91 -7.87
C THR A 22 -3.31 -5.37 -8.31
N THR A 23 -2.85 -5.63 -9.53
CA THR A 23 -2.56 -6.98 -9.99
C THR A 23 -1.31 -7.51 -9.28
N ARG A 24 -1.40 -8.73 -8.75
CA ARG A 24 -0.33 -9.36 -7.99
C ARG A 24 0.15 -10.64 -8.69
N GLU A 25 1.42 -10.96 -8.52
CA GLU A 25 2.00 -12.24 -8.91
C GLU A 25 1.49 -13.37 -7.98
N ALA A 26 1.80 -14.63 -8.30
CA ALA A 26 1.28 -15.79 -7.56
C ALA A 26 1.66 -15.82 -6.07
N ASP A 27 2.76 -15.16 -5.70
CA ASP A 27 3.24 -15.01 -4.33
C ASP A 27 2.78 -13.70 -3.66
N GLY A 28 1.93 -12.93 -4.34
CA GLY A 28 1.33 -11.70 -3.80
C GLY A 28 2.13 -10.43 -4.07
N LEU A 29 3.34 -10.51 -4.63
CA LEU A 29 4.11 -9.32 -5.00
C LEU A 29 3.33 -8.48 -6.03
N ALA A 30 3.24 -7.17 -5.83
CA ALA A 30 2.63 -6.28 -6.82
C ALA A 30 3.37 -6.39 -8.17
N MET A 31 2.61 -6.59 -9.25
CA MET A 31 3.19 -6.68 -10.58
C MET A 31 3.77 -5.32 -10.98
N SER A 32 5.08 -5.31 -11.25
CA SER A 32 5.79 -4.09 -11.63
C SER A 32 6.85 -4.42 -12.66
N SER A 33 7.01 -3.54 -13.66
CA SER A 33 8.11 -3.65 -14.63
C SER A 33 9.49 -3.60 -13.96
N ARG A 34 9.57 -3.03 -12.74
CA ARG A 34 10.80 -2.99 -11.93
C ARG A 34 11.18 -4.35 -11.34
N ASN A 35 10.25 -5.30 -11.22
CA ASN A 35 10.55 -6.63 -10.68
C ASN A 35 11.61 -7.35 -11.53
N ARG A 36 11.75 -6.98 -12.81
CA ARG A 36 12.80 -7.51 -13.71
C ARG A 36 14.23 -7.16 -13.31
N TYR A 37 14.41 -6.15 -12.47
CA TYR A 37 15.73 -5.70 -12.01
C TYR A 37 16.20 -6.45 -10.76
N LEU A 38 15.30 -7.17 -10.12
CA LEU A 38 15.61 -8.02 -8.98
C LEU A 38 16.37 -9.25 -9.46
N SER A 39 17.44 -9.58 -8.74
CA SER A 39 18.03 -10.91 -8.79
C SER A 39 17.03 -11.97 -8.30
N PRO A 40 17.27 -13.26 -8.58
CA PRO A 40 16.39 -14.33 -8.11
C PRO A 40 16.21 -14.36 -6.58
N GLU A 41 17.24 -14.01 -5.81
CA GLU A 41 17.20 -13.94 -4.34
C GLU A 41 16.39 -12.73 -3.87
N GLU A 42 16.67 -11.54 -4.40
CA GLU A 42 15.89 -10.33 -4.10
C GLU A 42 14.42 -10.50 -4.48
N ARG A 43 14.11 -11.20 -5.57
CA ARG A 43 12.74 -11.49 -5.98
C ARG A 43 12.00 -12.35 -4.96
N GLN A 44 12.66 -13.32 -4.33
CA GLN A 44 12.06 -14.11 -3.25
C GLN A 44 11.78 -13.24 -2.02
N HIS A 45 12.74 -12.38 -1.67
CA HIS A 45 12.59 -11.45 -0.54
C HIS A 45 11.51 -10.40 -0.80
N ALA A 46 11.29 -9.95 -2.04
CA ALA A 46 10.28 -8.96 -2.38
C ALA A 46 8.85 -9.38 -2.00
N ALA A 47 8.53 -10.68 -1.98
CA ALA A 47 7.22 -11.17 -1.58
C ALA A 47 6.87 -10.86 -0.10
N SER A 48 7.88 -10.61 0.74
CA SER A 48 7.70 -10.19 2.14
C SER A 48 6.93 -8.87 2.28
N ILE A 49 6.98 -7.99 1.26
CA ILE A 49 6.24 -6.72 1.23
C ILE A 49 4.75 -6.99 1.42
N TYR A 50 4.19 -7.91 0.63
CA TYR A 50 2.76 -8.21 0.69
C TYR A 50 2.40 -8.93 2.01
N GLN A 51 3.28 -9.80 2.50
CA GLN A 51 3.10 -10.46 3.80
C GLN A 51 3.04 -9.44 4.95
N ALA A 52 3.91 -8.43 4.93
CA ALA A 52 3.92 -7.36 5.93
C ALA A 52 2.65 -6.51 5.88
N LEU A 53 2.18 -6.14 4.67
CA LEU A 53 0.91 -5.44 4.49
C LEU A 53 -0.28 -6.26 5.01
N GLN A 54 -0.32 -7.55 4.71
CA GLN A 54 -1.37 -8.46 5.16
C GLN A 54 -1.35 -8.66 6.69
N ALA A 55 -0.17 -8.66 7.31
CA ALA A 55 -0.05 -8.76 8.77
C ALA A 55 -0.65 -7.54 9.48
N ALA A 56 -0.34 -6.32 9.02
CA ALA A 56 -0.99 -5.12 9.54
C ALA A 56 -2.50 -5.11 9.24
N ALA A 57 -2.91 -5.61 8.08
CA ALA A 57 -4.32 -5.72 7.74
C ALA A 57 -5.07 -6.68 8.67
N ALA A 58 -4.47 -7.82 9.04
CA ALA A 58 -5.04 -8.75 10.01
C ALA A 58 -5.22 -8.09 11.38
N LEU A 59 -4.22 -7.33 11.88
CA LEU A 59 -4.36 -6.57 13.12
C LEU A 59 -5.52 -5.56 13.05
N TYR A 60 -5.64 -4.86 11.91
CA TYR A 60 -6.76 -3.96 11.69
C TYR A 60 -8.10 -4.71 11.67
N GLU A 61 -8.18 -5.91 11.09
CA GLU A 61 -9.40 -6.72 11.13
C GLU A 61 -9.74 -7.21 12.55
N ASP A 62 -8.71 -7.49 13.38
CA ASP A 62 -8.84 -7.89 14.78
C ASP A 62 -9.17 -6.73 15.74
N GLY A 63 -9.22 -5.49 15.24
CA GLY A 63 -9.66 -4.32 15.99
C GLY A 63 -8.56 -3.33 16.35
N GLU A 64 -7.31 -3.57 15.96
CA GLU A 64 -6.23 -2.58 16.13
C GLU A 64 -6.54 -1.32 15.30
N ARG A 65 -6.43 -0.15 15.92
CA ARG A 65 -6.68 1.14 15.27
C ARG A 65 -5.54 2.12 15.47
N ASP A 66 -4.57 1.83 16.33
CA ASP A 66 -3.38 2.65 16.48
C ASP A 66 -2.55 2.63 15.19
N ALA A 67 -2.40 3.81 14.58
CA ALA A 67 -1.67 3.97 13.33
C ALA A 67 -0.19 3.61 13.47
N ASP A 68 0.43 3.90 14.61
CA ASP A 68 1.84 3.57 14.87
C ASP A 68 2.02 2.07 15.10
N ALA A 69 1.07 1.40 15.74
CA ALA A 69 1.10 -0.06 15.88
C ALA A 69 1.02 -0.75 14.50
N LEU A 70 0.13 -0.28 13.61
CA LEU A 70 -0.03 -0.82 12.27
C LEU A 70 1.22 -0.57 11.39
N ARG A 71 1.81 0.64 11.45
CA ARG A 71 3.07 0.95 10.77
C ARG A 71 4.23 0.12 11.34
N GLY A 72 4.29 -0.01 12.66
CA GLY A 72 5.29 -0.79 13.38
C GLY A 72 5.28 -2.26 12.97
N GLN A 73 4.10 -2.87 12.87
CA GLN A 73 3.97 -4.27 12.43
C GLN A 73 4.61 -4.52 11.06
N VAL A 74 4.45 -3.59 10.12
CA VAL A 74 5.05 -3.68 8.79
C VAL A 74 6.56 -3.46 8.87
N ALA A 75 6.98 -2.45 9.61
CA ALA A 75 8.39 -2.12 9.77
C ALA A 75 9.19 -3.26 10.42
N ASP A 76 8.64 -3.87 11.46
CA ASP A 76 9.26 -4.98 12.19
C ASP A 76 9.46 -6.19 11.27
N LEU A 77 8.44 -6.58 10.51
CA LEU A 77 8.55 -7.70 9.56
C LEU A 77 9.57 -7.44 8.47
N LEU A 78 9.60 -6.21 7.92
CA LEU A 78 10.52 -5.86 6.85
C LEU A 78 11.95 -5.62 7.34
N SER A 79 12.16 -5.36 8.63
CA SER A 79 13.50 -5.23 9.23
C SER A 79 14.33 -6.52 9.18
N HIS A 80 13.66 -7.66 8.99
CA HIS A 80 14.30 -8.98 8.91
C HIS A 80 14.56 -9.46 7.48
N VAL A 81 14.23 -8.64 6.48
CA VAL A 81 14.40 -9.01 5.07
C VAL A 81 15.86 -8.83 4.65
N PRO A 82 16.57 -9.90 4.24
CA PRO A 82 17.98 -9.78 3.87
C PRO A 82 18.18 -8.86 2.66
N GLY A 83 19.07 -7.87 2.80
CA GLY A 83 19.33 -6.87 1.76
C GLY A 83 18.19 -5.86 1.56
N GLY A 84 17.17 -5.89 2.41
CA GLY A 84 16.05 -4.95 2.43
C GLY A 84 16.37 -3.70 3.22
N GLU A 85 16.16 -2.54 2.60
CA GLU A 85 16.19 -1.24 3.26
C GLU A 85 14.80 -0.62 3.18
N LEU A 86 14.14 -0.54 4.34
CA LEU A 86 12.84 0.11 4.44
C LEU A 86 13.04 1.63 4.44
N GLU A 87 12.56 2.29 3.40
CA GLU A 87 12.67 3.75 3.29
C GLU A 87 11.56 4.45 4.08
N TYR A 88 10.33 3.96 3.96
CA TYR A 88 9.20 4.42 4.77
C TYR A 88 8.05 3.43 4.80
N VAL A 89 7.22 3.55 5.84
CA VAL A 89 5.86 3.02 5.93
C VAL A 89 4.95 4.17 6.35
N SER A 90 3.85 4.33 5.63
CA SER A 90 2.88 5.41 5.79
C SER A 90 1.49 4.80 5.99
N LEU A 91 0.71 5.41 6.89
CA LEU A 91 -0.70 5.10 7.06
C LEU A 91 -1.48 6.40 7.02
N ALA A 92 -2.19 6.63 5.92
CA ALA A 92 -2.79 7.93 5.62
C ALA A 92 -4.29 7.81 5.30
N ASP A 93 -5.00 8.93 5.45
CA ASP A 93 -6.36 9.03 4.97
C ASP A 93 -6.39 8.93 3.42
N PRO A 94 -7.17 8.02 2.82
CA PRO A 94 -7.20 7.80 1.37
C PRO A 94 -7.80 9.00 0.60
N GLY A 95 -8.55 9.85 1.31
CA GLY A 95 -9.19 11.08 0.84
C GLY A 95 -8.20 12.25 0.65
N THR A 96 -7.23 12.37 1.55
CA THR A 96 -6.43 13.59 1.71
C THR A 96 -4.93 13.32 1.64
N LEU A 97 -4.53 12.05 1.80
CA LEU A 97 -3.14 11.61 1.96
C LEU A 97 -2.45 12.22 3.18
N VAL A 98 -3.23 12.70 4.16
CA VAL A 98 -2.71 13.16 5.45
C VAL A 98 -2.45 11.95 6.34
N GLU A 99 -1.26 11.90 6.94
CA GLU A 99 -0.87 10.84 7.87
C GLU A 99 -1.83 10.75 9.06
N CYS A 100 -2.19 9.52 9.40
CA CYS A 100 -2.94 9.23 10.62
C CYS A 100 -1.99 9.37 11.82
N ALA A 101 -2.28 10.34 12.70
CA ALA A 101 -1.51 10.63 13.92
C ALA A 101 -2.10 9.98 15.19
N GLY A 102 -3.15 9.17 15.04
CA GLY A 102 -3.86 8.54 16.15
C GLY A 102 -4.79 7.43 15.65
N PRO A 103 -5.78 7.01 16.46
CA PRO A 103 -6.65 5.92 16.10
C PRO A 103 -7.36 6.14 14.77
N VAL A 104 -7.23 5.17 13.88
CA VAL A 104 -7.92 5.12 12.60
C VAL A 104 -9.39 4.79 12.86
N SER A 105 -10.33 5.55 12.32
CA SER A 105 -11.78 5.34 12.55
C SER A 105 -12.54 4.90 11.29
N GLY A 106 -11.84 4.73 10.17
CA GLY A 106 -12.41 4.35 8.88
C GLY A 106 -11.35 3.80 7.93
N PRO A 107 -11.60 3.85 6.61
CA PRO A 107 -10.63 3.39 5.62
C PRO A 107 -9.28 4.11 5.75
N ALA A 108 -8.19 3.36 5.68
CA ALA A 108 -6.84 3.92 5.69
C ALA A 108 -6.00 3.33 4.55
N LEU A 109 -5.14 4.14 3.95
CA LEU A 109 -4.18 3.72 2.95
C LEU A 109 -2.85 3.42 3.63
N LEU A 110 -2.54 2.13 3.77
CA LEU A 110 -1.22 1.67 4.18
C LEU A 110 -0.33 1.61 2.94
N SER A 111 0.83 2.24 2.97
CA SER A 111 1.77 2.25 1.85
C SER A 111 3.20 2.18 2.35
N LEU A 112 4.10 1.66 1.53
CA LEU A 112 5.50 1.53 1.89
C LEU A 112 6.43 1.59 0.68
N VAL A 113 7.71 1.81 0.99
CA VAL A 113 8.81 1.59 0.05
C VAL A 113 9.89 0.75 0.69
N LEU A 114 10.20 -0.37 0.04
CA LEU A 114 11.33 -1.23 0.36
C LEU A 114 12.31 -1.21 -0.81
N ARG A 115 13.57 -0.91 -0.52
CA ARG A 115 14.66 -1.04 -1.48
C ARG A 115 15.34 -2.40 -1.32
N LEU A 116 15.46 -3.14 -2.43
CA LEU A 116 16.22 -4.39 -2.52
C LEU A 116 17.31 -4.21 -3.58
N GLY A 117 18.56 -4.18 -3.12
CA GLY A 117 19.70 -3.76 -3.95
C GLY A 117 19.50 -2.33 -4.45
N GLU A 118 19.45 -2.16 -5.77
CA GLU A 118 19.19 -0.86 -6.42
C GLU A 118 17.69 -0.64 -6.74
N THR A 119 16.84 -1.63 -6.49
CA THR A 119 15.43 -1.59 -6.92
C THR A 119 14.54 -1.10 -5.78
N ARG A 120 13.88 0.05 -5.99
CA ARG A 120 12.84 0.57 -5.09
C ARG A 120 11.49 -0.03 -5.44
N LEU A 121 10.93 -0.82 -4.54
CA LEU A 121 9.62 -1.45 -4.66
C LEU A 121 8.61 -0.66 -3.84
N LEU A 122 7.47 -0.36 -4.45
CA LEU A 122 6.35 0.33 -3.82
C LEU A 122 5.17 -0.62 -3.79
N ASP A 123 4.44 -0.64 -2.68
CA ASP A 123 3.17 -1.32 -2.58
C ASP A 123 2.27 -0.59 -1.58
N ASN A 124 0.97 -0.80 -1.71
CA ASN A 124 -0.04 -0.22 -0.85
C ASN A 124 -1.25 -1.15 -0.73
N LEU A 125 -1.98 -0.97 0.37
CA LEU A 125 -3.18 -1.71 0.67
C LEU A 125 -4.17 -0.80 1.40
N LEU A 126 -5.43 -0.79 0.96
CA LEU A 126 -6.50 -0.18 1.76
C LEU A 126 -6.87 -1.10 2.91
N LEU A 127 -7.04 -0.52 4.10
CA LEU A 127 -7.60 -1.16 5.28
C LEU A 127 -9.03 -0.65 5.47
N PRO A 128 -10.03 -1.52 5.68
CA PRO A 128 -9.98 -2.99 5.65
C PRO A 128 -9.77 -3.56 4.24
N VAL A 129 -9.28 -4.81 4.15
CA VAL A 129 -8.87 -5.45 2.89
C VAL A 129 -10.02 -5.57 1.88
N CYS A 130 -11.27 -5.73 2.38
CA CYS A 130 -12.47 -5.83 1.55
C CYS A 130 -12.70 -4.64 0.61
N LEU A 131 -12.04 -3.50 0.86
CA LEU A 131 -12.09 -2.32 -0.01
C LEU A 131 -11.19 -2.40 -1.25
N ASN A 132 -10.27 -3.37 -1.33
CA ASN A 132 -9.34 -3.51 -2.47
C ASN A 132 -9.99 -4.21 -3.69
N THR A 133 -11.31 -4.15 -3.80
CA THR A 133 -12.05 -4.51 -5.01
C THR A 133 -12.20 -3.28 -5.91
N ARG A 134 -12.55 -3.47 -7.18
CA ARG A 134 -12.82 -2.32 -8.08
C ARG A 134 -13.88 -1.39 -7.51
N GLU A 135 -14.96 -1.95 -6.98
CA GLU A 135 -16.07 -1.20 -6.39
C GLU A 135 -15.64 -0.47 -5.12
N GLY A 136 -14.92 -1.15 -4.22
CA GLY A 136 -14.42 -0.55 -2.97
C GLY A 136 -13.42 0.57 -3.21
N LEU A 137 -12.51 0.38 -4.17
CA LEU A 137 -11.52 1.39 -4.56
C LEU A 137 -12.20 2.60 -5.20
N THR A 138 -13.14 2.39 -6.12
CA THR A 138 -13.88 3.51 -6.73
C THR A 138 -14.69 4.28 -5.68
N ALA A 139 -15.36 3.59 -4.75
CA ALA A 139 -16.13 4.25 -3.69
C ALA A 139 -15.24 5.02 -2.69
N THR A 140 -14.05 4.51 -2.39
CA THR A 140 -13.15 5.11 -1.38
C THR A 140 -12.26 6.20 -1.97
N LEU A 141 -11.77 6.01 -3.21
CA LEU A 141 -10.76 6.87 -3.82
C LEU A 141 -11.33 7.75 -4.93
N GLY A 142 -12.39 7.30 -5.61
CA GLY A 142 -12.90 7.85 -6.89
C GLY A 142 -13.88 9.01 -6.80
N ALA A 143 -14.27 9.45 -5.60
CA ALA A 143 -15.13 10.62 -5.39
C ALA A 143 -14.35 11.94 -5.27
#